data_AF-A0A6Y0WKJ2-F1
#
_entry.id   AF-A0A6Y0WKJ2-F1
#
_cell.length_a   1.000
_cell.length_b   1.000
_cell.length_c   1.000
_cell.angle_alpha   90.00
_cell.angle_beta   90.00
_cell.angle_gamma   90.00
#
_symmetry.space_group_name_H-M   'P 1'
#
loop_
_entity.id
_entity.type
_entity.pdbx_description
1 polymer ?
#
loop_
_entity_poly.entity_id
_entity_poly.type
_entity_poly.pdbx_seq_one_letter_code
_entity_poly.pdbx_strand_id
1 'polypeptide(L)'
;MPSGKPSIQARDQRGLNALKEAVPATAQLQMRVTPERKLRYVNQAKAEGLGLTDWVQKHMDNVCDLAGQPEITMYKDDGETSGQK
;
A
#
# COMPACT_ATOMS: atom_id res chain seq x y z
N MET A 1 6.99 -7.82 61.81
CA MET A 1 7.14 -8.45 60.48
C MET A 1 6.51 -7.53 59.45
N PRO A 2 7.26 -6.96 58.48
CA PRO A 2 6.67 -6.04 57.51
C PRO A 2 6.06 -6.80 56.33
N SER A 3 4.78 -6.54 56.04
CA SER A 3 4.01 -7.14 54.95
C SER A 3 4.50 -6.64 53.60
N GLY A 4 5.10 -7.53 52.80
CA GLY A 4 5.47 -7.26 51.41
C GLY A 4 4.25 -7.25 50.49
N LYS A 5 3.98 -6.10 49.86
CA LYS A 5 2.97 -5.97 48.80
C LYS A 5 3.45 -6.70 47.55
N PRO A 6 2.61 -7.46 46.82
CA PRO A 6 3.02 -8.05 45.55
C PRO A 6 3.20 -6.95 44.51
N SER A 7 4.39 -6.91 43.92
CA SER A 7 4.75 -6.06 42.78
C SER A 7 3.86 -6.43 41.59
N ILE A 8 2.95 -5.53 41.21
CA ILE A 8 2.25 -5.60 39.93
C ILE A 8 3.32 -5.40 38.86
N GLN A 9 3.79 -6.50 38.27
CA GLN A 9 4.64 -6.45 37.09
C GLN A 9 3.88 -5.63 36.04
N ALA A 10 4.45 -4.47 35.69
CA ALA A 10 3.94 -3.63 34.63
C ALA A 10 3.86 -4.49 33.37
N ARG A 11 2.64 -4.87 32.99
CA ARG A 11 2.34 -5.54 31.73
C ARG A 11 2.94 -4.66 30.64
N ASP A 12 4.01 -5.13 30.00
CA ASP A 12 4.77 -4.36 29.02
C ASP A 12 3.82 -3.92 27.89
N GLN A 13 3.40 -2.66 27.91
CA GLN A 13 2.45 -2.09 26.95
C GLN A 13 3.03 -2.02 25.54
N ARG A 14 4.33 -2.28 25.35
CA ARG A 14 4.98 -2.17 24.03
C ARG A 14 4.56 -3.31 23.09
N GLY A 15 3.98 -4.39 23.62
CA GLY A 15 3.43 -5.49 22.82
C GLY A 15 2.03 -5.23 22.22
N LEU A 16 1.35 -4.13 22.58
CA LEU A 16 -0.02 -3.86 22.12
C LEU A 16 -0.08 -3.04 20.81
N ASN A 17 1.03 -2.46 20.36
CA ASN A 17 1.07 -1.66 19.13
C ASN A 17 1.23 -2.50 17.85
N ALA A 18 1.69 -3.75 17.95
CA ALA A 18 1.91 -4.63 16.79
C ALA A 18 0.61 -5.04 16.09
N LEU A 19 -0.55 -4.82 16.71
CA LEU A 19 -1.86 -5.20 16.15
C LEU A 19 -2.62 -4.04 15.48
N LYS A 20 -2.03 -2.85 15.39
CA LYS A 20 -2.73 -1.68 14.83
C LYS A 20 -2.59 -1.54 13.30
N GLU A 21 -1.70 -2.32 12.69
CA GLU A 21 -1.33 -2.19 11.27
C GLU A 21 -2.18 -3.04 10.31
N ALA A 22 -3.15 -3.82 10.81
CA ALA A 22 -3.92 -4.75 10.00
C ALA A 22 -5.33 -4.25 9.61
N VAL A 23 -5.63 -2.96 9.79
CA VAL A 23 -6.87 -2.38 9.25
C VAL A 23 -6.55 -1.81 7.87
N PRO A 24 -7.18 -2.30 6.79
CA PRO A 24 -7.04 -1.70 5.48
C PRO A 24 -7.34 -0.19 5.58
N ALA A 25 -6.39 0.64 5.16
CA ALA A 25 -6.61 2.07 5.09
C ALA A 25 -7.69 2.32 4.04
N THR A 26 -8.90 2.67 4.49
CA THR A 26 -10.00 3.00 3.59
C THR A 26 -10.13 4.51 3.48
N ALA A 27 -10.23 5.00 2.24
CA ALA A 27 -10.50 6.39 1.94
C ALA A 27 -11.73 6.46 1.03
N GLN A 28 -12.60 7.44 1.27
CA GLN A 28 -13.75 7.67 0.40
C GLN A 28 -13.33 8.56 -0.78
N LEU A 29 -13.55 8.08 -2.00
CA LEU A 29 -13.30 8.83 -3.23
C LEU A 29 -14.62 9.33 -3.83
N GLN A 30 -14.76 10.64 -3.95
CA GLN A 30 -15.86 11.25 -4.70
C GLN A 30 -15.37 11.71 -6.08
N MET A 31 -15.99 11.20 -7.14
CA MET A 31 -15.61 11.52 -8.52
C MET A 31 -16.76 12.22 -9.27
N ARG A 32 -16.45 13.34 -9.94
CA ARG A 32 -17.38 14.04 -10.84
C ARG A 32 -17.00 13.73 -12.29
N VAL A 33 -17.92 13.14 -13.04
CA VAL A 33 -17.75 12.81 -14.47
C VAL A 33 -19.03 13.08 -15.23
N THR A 34 -18.93 13.22 -16.55
CA THR A 34 -20.12 13.28 -17.41
C THR A 34 -20.87 11.95 -17.40
N PRO A 35 -22.20 11.96 -17.67
CA PRO A 35 -23.00 10.73 -17.71
C PRO A 35 -22.46 9.70 -18.69
N GLU A 36 -22.03 10.14 -19.87
CA GLU A 36 -21.48 9.26 -20.91
C GLU A 36 -20.19 8.56 -20.45
N ARG A 37 -19.32 9.29 -19.73
CA ARG A 37 -18.08 8.73 -19.20
C ARG A 37 -18.37 7.72 -18.09
N LYS A 38 -19.34 8.00 -17.22
CA LYS A 38 -19.82 7.04 -16.20
C LYS A 38 -20.34 5.75 -16.86
N LEU A 39 -21.13 5.87 -17.94
CA LEU A 39 -21.67 4.71 -18.65
C LEU A 39 -20.54 3.81 -19.21
N ARG A 40 -19.49 4.41 -19.76
CA ARG A 40 -18.32 3.65 -20.23
C ARG A 40 -17.64 2.87 -19.11
N TYR A 41 -17.44 3.49 -17.94
CA TYR A 41 -16.86 2.78 -16.80
C TYR A 41 -17.71 1.61 -16.33
N VAL A 42 -19.04 1.80 -16.28
CA VAL A 42 -19.98 0.73 -15.90
C VAL A 42 -19.95 -0.41 -16.91
N ASN A 43 -19.92 -0.12 -18.21
CA ASN A 43 -19.87 -1.15 -19.24
C ASN A 43 -18.55 -1.92 -19.20
N GLN A 44 -17.42 -1.22 -18.97
CA GLN A 44 -16.11 -1.86 -18.84
C GLN A 44 -16.05 -2.76 -17.60
N ALA A 45 -16.53 -2.27 -16.45
CA ALA A 45 -16.62 -3.07 -15.23
C ALA A 45 -17.45 -4.35 -15.46
N LYS A 46 -18.61 -4.24 -16.13
CA LYS A 46 -19.44 -5.39 -16.49
C LYS A 46 -18.75 -6.36 -17.44
N ALA A 47 -18.03 -5.87 -18.45
CA ALA A 47 -17.28 -6.70 -19.38
C ALA A 47 -16.20 -7.53 -18.67
N GLU A 48 -15.63 -6.98 -17.59
CA GLU A 48 -14.65 -7.67 -16.73
C GLU A 48 -15.30 -8.49 -15.59
N GLY A 49 -16.63 -8.52 -15.49
CA GLY A 49 -17.35 -9.23 -14.44
C GLY A 49 -17.24 -8.58 -13.05
N LEU A 50 -16.90 -7.29 -12.98
CA LEU A 50 -16.66 -6.55 -11.75
C LEU A 50 -17.74 -5.50 -11.47
N GLY A 51 -17.88 -5.13 -10.19
CA GLY A 51 -18.57 -3.91 -9.79
C GLY A 51 -17.77 -2.66 -10.18
N LEU A 52 -18.44 -1.51 -10.30
CA LEU A 52 -17.76 -0.26 -10.69
C LEU A 52 -16.65 0.13 -9.70
N THR A 53 -16.87 -0.04 -8.40
CA THR A 53 -15.87 0.29 -7.36
C THR A 53 -14.65 -0.61 -7.46
N ASP A 54 -14.85 -1.94 -7.54
CA ASP A 54 -13.76 -2.90 -7.66
C ASP A 54 -12.96 -2.67 -8.96
N TRP A 55 -13.65 -2.35 -10.04
CA TRP A 55 -13.03 -2.01 -11.32
C TRP A 55 -12.17 -0.74 -11.22
N VAL A 56 -12.67 0.32 -10.57
CA VAL A 56 -11.90 1.55 -10.36
C VAL A 56 -10.68 1.29 -9.48
N GLN A 57 -10.82 0.52 -8.40
CA GLN A 57 -9.70 0.17 -7.52
C GLN A 57 -8.62 -0.60 -8.28
N LYS A 58 -8.99 -1.68 -8.97
CA LYS A 58 -8.08 -2.46 -9.82
C LYS A 58 -7.38 -1.57 -10.87
N HIS A 59 -8.11 -0.65 -11.48
CA HIS A 59 -7.53 0.27 -12.46
C HIS A 59 -6.48 1.19 -11.82
N MET A 60 -6.75 1.76 -10.64
CA MET A 60 -5.81 2.60 -9.91
C MET A 60 -4.57 1.81 -9.47
N ASP A 61 -4.76 0.59 -8.95
CA ASP A 61 -3.65 -0.29 -8.54
C ASP A 61 -2.73 -0.58 -9.73
N ASN A 62 -3.30 -0.98 -10.88
CA ASN A 62 -2.52 -1.21 -12.10
C ASN A 62 -1.75 0.04 -12.57
N VAL A 63 -2.36 1.23 -12.49
CA VAL A 63 -1.69 2.49 -12.86
C VAL A 63 -0.50 2.77 -11.92
N CYS A 64 -0.68 2.55 -10.62
CA CYS A 64 0.37 2.72 -9.63
C CYS A 64 1.50 1.70 -9.80
N ASP A 65 1.17 0.43 -10.05
CA ASP A 65 2.15 -0.64 -10.25
C ASP A 65 3.01 -0.38 -11.50
N LEU A 66 2.41 0.14 -12.56
CA LEU A 66 3.15 0.53 -13.78
C LEU A 66 4.00 1.78 -13.56
N ALA A 67 3.52 2.76 -12.78
CA ALA A 67 4.29 3.97 -12.46
C ALA A 67 5.43 3.71 -11.46
N GLY A 68 5.29 2.69 -10.61
CA GLY A 68 6.21 2.31 -9.55
C GLY A 68 7.33 1.37 -10.00
N GLN A 69 7.41 0.99 -11.28
CA GLN A 69 8.61 0.38 -11.84
C GLN A 69 9.66 1.48 -11.98
N PRO A 70 10.69 1.58 -11.10
CA PRO A 70 11.81 2.43 -11.40
C PRO A 70 12.39 1.94 -12.72
N GLU A 71 12.56 2.83 -13.70
CA GLU A 71 13.43 2.56 -14.82
C GLU A 71 14.75 2.10 -14.20
N ILE A 72 15.04 0.80 -14.26
CA ILE A 72 16.27 0.24 -13.75
C ILE A 72 17.34 0.67 -14.76
N THR A 73 17.69 1.95 -14.78
CA THR A 73 19.04 2.39 -15.13
C THR A 73 19.92 1.84 -14.01
N MET A 74 20.24 0.54 -14.10
CA MET A 74 21.45 0.03 -13.51
C MET A 74 22.55 0.88 -14.14
N TYR A 75 23.05 1.85 -13.38
CA TYR A 75 24.39 2.34 -13.61
C TYR A 75 25.27 1.10 -13.58
N LYS A 76 25.75 0.68 -14.76
CA LYS A 76 26.90 -0.19 -14.84
C LYS A 76 27.99 0.54 -14.09
N ASP A 77 28.26 0.07 -12.88
CA ASP A 77 29.54 0.28 -12.23
C ASP A 77 30.56 -0.43 -13.12
N ASP A 78 31.02 0.25 -14.17
CA ASP A 78 32.19 -0.15 -14.93
C ASP A 78 33.38 0.10 -14.00
N GLY A 79 33.59 -0.85 -13.09
CA GLY A 79 34.78 -0.96 -12.26
C GLY A 79 36.01 -1.18 -13.12
N GLU A 80 36.55 -0.09 -13.68
CA GLU A 80 37.85 -0.09 -14.34
C GLU A 80 38.94 0.00 -13.27
N THR A 81 39.45 -1.16 -12.89
CA THR A 81 40.70 -1.31 -12.15
C THR A 81 41.86 -0.97 -13.09
N SER A 82 42.48 0.20 -12.89
CA SER A 82 43.76 0.50 -13.52
C SER A 82 44.56 1.50 -12.71
N GLY A 83 45.73 1.06 -12.22
CA GLY A 83 46.70 1.98 -11.64
C GLY A 83 47.75 1.37 -10.72
N GLN A 84 48.32 0.21 -11.07
CA GLN A 84 49.62 -0.19 -10.52
C GLN A 84 50.68 0.79 -11.05
N LYS A 85 51.30 1.59 -10.18
CA LYS A 85 52.69 1.98 -10.33
C LYS A 85 53.32 2.36 -9.00
#